data_AF-X1SQM1-F1
#
_entry.id   AF-X1SQM1-F1
#
_cell.length_a   1.000
_cell.length_b   1.000
_cell.length_c   1.000
_cell.angle_alpha   90.00
_cell.angle_beta   90.00
_cell.angle_gamma   90.00
#
_symmetry.space_group_name_H-M   'P 1'
#
loop_
_entity.id
_entity.type
_entity.pdbx_description
1 polymer ?
#
loop_
_entity_poly.entity_id
_entity_poly.type
_entity_poly.pdbx_seq_one_letter_code
_entity_poly.pdbx_strand_id
1 'polypeptide(L)'
;TVNSFIGLISICLLIISVILLIQKVIYSINDMLNSYWLIAGLFISLIVFLIAGLISGIGIILVPAVFFLVMGLTGIMGLRFGFTPFNYLVILVFIMGIFSTVLLIKTNHNKEMENRKVVAVSLGTERDPVAELFFKELDTEIQNDQQIVEILKKGTFFAEDEDKIYDILKNKHFKGFWEKYDLSTVICHENSGLIVNDQEKDNCFSFFNELLESEANPLNETGFTYLGSTAGRIRYFGVFYFFCEQDSKENRLFIELNSKIRYTQQGYPELLLDEELIRDMEIKNYSSAKYYKGKLISQSGEFPYSLAF
;
A
#
# COMPACT_ATOMS: atom_id res chain seq x y z
N THR A 1 6.63 2.62 -20.55
CA THR A 1 7.78 2.38 -21.46
C THR A 1 8.68 3.60 -21.60
N VAL A 2 8.15 4.79 -21.91
CA VAL A 2 8.93 6.04 -22.03
C VAL A 2 9.63 6.42 -20.72
N ASN A 3 8.94 6.35 -19.57
CA ASN A 3 9.53 6.67 -18.27
C ASN A 3 10.66 5.71 -17.86
N SER A 4 10.56 4.43 -18.23
CA SER A 4 11.63 3.44 -18.01
C SER A 4 12.87 3.73 -18.86
N PHE A 5 12.67 4.22 -20.09
CA PHE A 5 13.77 4.59 -20.98
C PHE A 5 14.51 5.84 -20.49
N ILE A 6 13.76 6.84 -20.03
CA ILE A 6 14.33 8.05 -19.40
C ILE A 6 15.13 7.68 -18.14
N GLY A 7 14.62 6.76 -17.33
CA GLY A 7 15.32 6.24 -16.15
C GLY A 7 16.63 5.52 -16.48
N LEU A 8 16.68 4.77 -17.57
CA LEU A 8 17.93 4.12 -18.01
C LEU A 8 18.95 5.14 -18.51
N ILE A 9 18.51 6.14 -19.29
CA ILE A 9 19.40 7.21 -19.77
C ILE A 9 19.97 8.01 -18.60
N SER A 10 19.16 8.32 -17.58
CA SER A 10 19.64 9.04 -16.41
C SER A 10 20.67 8.24 -15.61
N ILE A 11 20.49 6.93 -15.47
CA ILE A 11 21.48 6.03 -14.86
C ILE A 11 22.77 6.02 -15.67
N CYS A 12 22.70 5.92 -17.00
CA CYS A 12 23.89 5.98 -17.85
C CYS A 12 24.65 7.30 -17.71
N LEU A 13 23.95 8.43 -17.69
CA LEU A 13 24.55 9.75 -17.49
C LEU A 13 25.21 9.89 -16.11
N LEU A 14 24.56 9.36 -15.07
CA LEU A 14 25.13 9.33 -13.71
C LEU A 14 26.38 8.45 -13.64
N ILE A 15 26.38 7.30 -14.30
CA ILE A 15 27.56 6.44 -14.38
C ILE A 15 28.70 7.20 -15.06
N ILE A 16 28.46 7.80 -16.23
CA ILE A 16 29.48 8.56 -16.97
C ILE A 16 30.04 9.71 -16.13
N SER A 17 29.18 10.45 -15.42
CA SER A 17 29.64 11.58 -14.59
C SER A 17 30.52 11.13 -13.43
N VAL A 18 30.18 10.03 -12.76
CA VAL A 18 30.98 9.44 -11.68
C VAL A 18 32.34 8.97 -12.22
N ILE A 19 32.38 8.35 -13.41
CA ILE A 19 33.62 7.91 -14.04
C ILE A 19 34.55 9.11 -14.31
N LEU A 20 34.02 10.19 -14.89
CA LEU A 20 34.78 11.40 -15.19
C LEU A 20 35.31 12.07 -13.91
N LEU A 21 34.51 12.10 -12.85
CA LEU A 21 34.93 12.62 -11.55
C LEU A 21 36.07 11.80 -10.96
N ILE A 22 35.96 10.47 -10.96
CA ILE A 22 37.00 9.58 -10.45
C ILE A 22 38.29 9.77 -11.24
N GLN A 23 38.21 9.86 -12.57
CA GLN A 23 39.39 10.12 -13.40
C GLN A 23 40.05 11.45 -13.07
N LYS A 24 39.26 12.53 -12.92
CA LYS A 24 39.78 13.85 -12.58
C LYS A 24 40.48 13.85 -11.22
N VAL A 25 39.91 13.18 -10.22
CA VAL A 25 40.49 13.03 -8.89
C VAL A 25 41.79 12.22 -8.95
N ILE A 26 41.79 11.08 -9.64
CA ILE A 26 42.98 10.23 -9.79
C ILE A 26 44.11 10.97 -10.49
N TYR A 27 43.83 11.68 -11.59
CA TYR A 27 44.81 12.47 -12.33
C TYR A 27 45.40 13.59 -11.47
N SER A 28 44.54 14.34 -10.75
CA SER A 28 44.97 15.44 -9.88
C SER A 28 45.84 14.98 -8.71
N ILE A 29 45.66 13.76 -8.22
CA ILE A 29 46.40 13.21 -7.07
C ILE A 29 47.70 12.53 -7.53
N ASN A 30 47.75 11.97 -8.74
CA ASN A 30 48.91 11.28 -9.27
C ASN A 30 50.17 12.18 -9.35
N ASP A 31 49.99 13.47 -9.62
CA ASP A 31 51.12 14.43 -9.66
C ASP A 31 51.69 14.74 -8.27
N MET A 32 50.96 14.43 -7.18
CA MET A 32 51.32 14.84 -5.81
C MET A 32 51.71 13.69 -4.88
N LEU A 33 51.28 12.45 -5.15
CA LEU A 33 51.37 11.34 -4.18
C LEU A 33 51.99 10.06 -4.75
N ASN A 34 52.92 9.47 -3.99
CA ASN A 34 53.49 8.14 -4.26
C ASN A 34 52.41 7.04 -4.22
N SER A 35 52.49 6.02 -5.09
CA SER A 35 51.46 4.97 -5.21
C SER A 35 51.11 4.25 -3.89
N TYR A 36 52.05 4.16 -2.94
CA TYR A 36 51.80 3.52 -1.65
C TYR A 36 50.73 4.24 -0.83
N TRP A 37 50.67 5.57 -0.90
CA TRP A 37 49.68 6.38 -0.18
C TRP A 37 48.28 6.27 -0.80
N LEU A 38 48.20 6.11 -2.12
CA LEU A 38 46.93 5.86 -2.82
C LEU A 38 46.32 4.51 -2.41
N ILE A 39 47.14 3.45 -2.35
CA ILE A 39 46.69 2.12 -1.93
C ILE A 39 46.27 2.13 -0.45
N ALA A 40 47.03 2.81 0.41
CA ALA A 40 46.69 2.97 1.82
C ALA A 40 45.36 3.72 2.01
N GLY A 41 45.11 4.80 1.24
CA GLY A 41 43.84 5.53 1.28
C GLY A 41 42.63 4.71 0.83
N LEU A 42 42.79 3.89 -0.21
CA LEU A 42 41.74 2.95 -0.64
C LEU A 42 41.45 1.89 0.44
N PHE A 43 42.47 1.37 1.10
CA PHE A 43 42.29 0.42 2.21
C PHE A 43 41.58 1.06 3.41
N ILE A 44 41.96 2.29 3.77
CA ILE A 44 41.35 3.02 4.89
C ILE A 44 39.87 3.32 4.58
N SER A 45 39.56 3.79 3.37
CA SER A 45 38.17 4.05 2.96
C SER A 45 37.32 2.78 2.91
N LEU A 46 37.87 1.64 2.49
CA LEU A 46 37.20 0.35 2.57
C LEU A 46 36.83 -0.01 4.02
N ILE A 47 37.79 0.12 4.94
CA ILE A 47 37.59 -0.21 6.36
C ILE A 47 36.51 0.68 6.96
N VAL A 48 36.55 1.99 6.67
CA VAL A 48 35.52 2.94 7.13
C VAL A 48 34.14 2.57 6.58
N PHE A 49 34.05 2.18 5.30
CA PHE A 49 32.79 1.81 4.67
C PHE A 49 32.20 0.51 5.25
N LEU A 50 33.05 -0.48 5.54
CA LEU A 50 32.65 -1.72 6.21
C LEU A 50 32.15 -1.47 7.64
N ILE A 51 32.84 -0.61 8.40
CA ILE A 51 32.43 -0.25 9.77
C ILE A 51 31.09 0.48 9.74
N ALA A 52 30.92 1.47 8.85
CA ALA A 52 29.65 2.18 8.69
C ALA A 52 28.49 1.23 8.34
N GLY A 53 28.79 0.15 7.61
CA GLY A 53 27.79 -0.84 7.26
C GLY A 53 27.35 -1.78 8.37
N LEU A 54 28.27 -2.14 9.25
CA LEU A 54 27.92 -2.90 10.46
C LEU A 54 27.02 -2.07 11.40
N ILE A 55 27.28 -0.77 11.52
CA ILE A 55 26.52 0.13 12.40
C ILE A 55 25.10 0.36 11.89
N SER A 56 24.90 0.46 10.57
CA SER A 56 23.58 0.73 9.98
C SER A 56 22.66 -0.48 9.87
N GLY A 57 23.16 -1.70 10.14
CA GLY A 57 22.37 -2.93 10.05
C GLY A 57 21.95 -3.32 8.62
N ILE A 58 22.46 -2.62 7.60
CA ILE A 58 22.08 -2.83 6.20
C ILE A 58 23.00 -3.91 5.61
N GLY A 59 22.50 -5.13 5.45
CA GLY A 59 23.22 -6.27 4.85
C GLY A 59 23.59 -6.13 3.35
N ILE A 60 23.39 -4.95 2.75
CA ILE A 60 23.60 -4.69 1.31
C ILE A 60 24.99 -4.07 1.02
N ILE A 61 25.85 -3.94 2.04
CA ILE A 61 27.05 -3.08 1.95
C ILE A 61 28.27 -3.76 1.32
N LEU A 62 28.25 -5.09 1.20
CA LEU A 62 29.33 -5.85 0.56
C LEU A 62 29.46 -5.56 -0.94
N VAL A 63 28.36 -5.38 -1.66
CA VAL A 63 28.37 -5.19 -3.12
C VAL A 63 28.97 -3.83 -3.51
N PRO A 64 28.55 -2.70 -2.91
CA PRO A 64 29.19 -1.40 -3.14
C PRO A 64 30.64 -1.32 -2.67
N ALA A 65 31.00 -2.02 -1.59
CA ALA A 65 32.37 -2.05 -1.07
C ALA A 65 33.35 -2.73 -2.03
N VAL A 66 32.97 -3.91 -2.55
CA VAL A 66 33.76 -4.63 -3.55
C VAL A 66 33.90 -3.81 -4.84
N PHE A 67 32.84 -3.11 -5.24
CA PHE A 67 32.86 -2.24 -6.40
C PHE A 67 33.84 -1.07 -6.26
N PHE A 68 33.86 -0.41 -5.10
CA PHE A 68 34.81 0.66 -4.81
C PHE A 68 36.27 0.19 -4.89
N LEU A 69 36.58 -1.02 -4.42
CA LEU A 69 37.90 -1.62 -4.55
C LEU A 69 38.29 -1.92 -5.98
N VAL A 70 37.39 -2.51 -6.76
CA VAL A 70 37.66 -2.83 -8.17
C VAL A 70 37.92 -1.55 -8.98
N MET A 71 37.18 -0.47 -8.70
CA MET A 71 37.44 0.83 -9.34
C MET A 71 38.77 1.47 -8.90
N GLY A 72 39.11 1.41 -7.62
CA GLY A 72 40.39 1.91 -7.13
C GLY A 72 41.58 1.17 -7.73
N LEU A 73 41.50 -0.17 -7.80
CA LEU A 73 42.56 -1.02 -8.37
C LEU A 73 42.72 -0.81 -9.87
N THR A 74 41.61 -0.75 -10.62
CA THR A 74 41.66 -0.50 -12.07
C THR A 74 42.23 0.90 -12.36
N GLY A 75 41.90 1.91 -11.57
CA GLY A 75 42.47 3.26 -11.69
C GLY A 75 43.97 3.33 -11.45
N ILE A 76 44.48 2.62 -10.43
CA ILE A 76 45.92 2.53 -10.15
C ILE A 76 46.66 1.76 -11.27
N MET A 77 46.07 0.67 -11.77
CA MET A 77 46.63 -0.08 -12.90
C MET A 77 46.67 0.76 -14.18
N GLY A 78 45.64 1.56 -14.45
CA GLY A 78 45.58 2.48 -15.60
C GLY A 78 46.71 3.51 -15.59
N LEU A 79 47.04 4.06 -14.42
CA LEU A 79 48.15 5.01 -14.26
C LEU A 79 49.53 4.36 -14.42
N ARG A 80 49.73 3.13 -13.91
CA ARG A 80 51.05 2.48 -13.87
C ARG A 80 51.43 1.73 -15.15
N PHE A 81 50.48 1.07 -15.79
CA PHE A 81 50.78 0.19 -16.94
C PHE A 81 50.68 0.91 -18.29
N GLY A 82 50.49 2.23 -18.31
CA GLY A 82 50.50 3.02 -19.54
C GLY A 82 49.38 2.64 -20.50
N PHE A 83 48.24 2.16 -19.98
CA PHE A 83 47.07 1.91 -20.81
C PHE A 83 46.68 3.20 -21.53
N THR A 84 46.34 3.10 -22.82
CA THR A 84 45.73 4.23 -23.51
C THR A 84 44.46 4.62 -22.75
N PRO A 85 44.16 5.92 -22.58
CA PRO A 85 43.01 6.39 -21.82
C PRO A 85 41.70 5.79 -22.32
N PHE A 86 41.65 5.44 -23.61
CA PHE A 86 40.54 4.74 -24.25
C PHE A 86 40.35 3.30 -23.74
N ASN A 87 41.40 2.46 -23.69
CA ASN A 87 41.27 1.07 -23.23
C ASN A 87 40.84 0.99 -21.76
N TYR A 88 41.35 1.90 -20.94
CA TYR A 88 40.96 2.02 -19.53
C TYR A 88 39.48 2.39 -19.37
N LEU A 89 38.98 3.37 -20.15
CA LEU A 89 37.58 3.78 -20.15
C LEU A 89 36.65 2.61 -20.51
N VAL A 90 37.00 1.81 -21.52
CA VAL A 90 36.19 0.67 -21.95
C VAL A 90 36.05 -0.38 -20.83
N ILE A 91 37.15 -0.73 -20.16
CA ILE A 91 37.13 -1.68 -19.04
C ILE A 91 36.27 -1.16 -17.89
N LEU A 92 36.39 0.13 -17.58
CA LEU A 92 35.65 0.74 -16.47
C LEU A 92 34.14 0.79 -16.76
N VAL A 93 33.75 1.19 -17.97
CA VAL A 93 32.34 1.16 -18.41
C VAL A 93 31.78 -0.25 -18.34
N PHE A 94 32.55 -1.26 -18.74
CA PHE A 94 32.13 -2.66 -18.68
C PHE A 94 31.87 -3.13 -17.24
N ILE A 95 32.77 -2.82 -16.30
CA ILE A 95 32.62 -3.16 -14.88
C ILE A 95 31.42 -2.43 -14.26
N MET A 96 31.24 -1.15 -14.58
CA MET A 96 30.08 -0.34 -14.15
C MET A 96 28.77 -0.91 -14.68
N GLY A 97 28.74 -1.37 -15.93
CA GLY A 97 27.58 -2.03 -16.53
C GLY A 97 27.16 -3.27 -15.74
N ILE A 98 28.10 -4.20 -15.51
CA ILE A 98 27.85 -5.41 -14.73
C ILE A 98 27.35 -5.07 -13.33
N PHE A 99 28.02 -4.13 -12.65
CA PHE A 99 27.64 -3.71 -11.30
C PHE A 99 26.22 -3.13 -11.25
N SER A 100 25.89 -2.24 -12.19
CA SER A 100 24.56 -1.64 -12.30
C SER A 100 23.48 -2.69 -12.53
N THR A 101 23.72 -3.64 -13.43
CA THR A 101 22.78 -4.74 -13.69
C THR A 101 22.56 -5.60 -12.45
N VAL A 102 23.61 -5.98 -11.72
CA VAL A 102 23.51 -6.79 -10.49
C VAL A 102 22.71 -6.04 -9.41
N LEU A 103 22.99 -4.76 -9.21
CA LEU A 103 22.23 -3.94 -8.26
C LEU A 103 20.75 -3.84 -8.66
N LEU A 104 20.47 -3.56 -9.93
CA LEU A 104 19.12 -3.42 -10.46
C LEU A 104 18.32 -4.71 -10.29
N ILE A 105 18.91 -5.87 -10.58
CA ILE A 105 18.25 -7.17 -10.37
C ILE A 105 17.93 -7.37 -8.89
N LYS A 106 18.88 -7.08 -7.99
CA LYS A 106 18.68 -7.25 -6.55
C LYS A 106 17.61 -6.31 -5.98
N THR A 107 17.61 -5.04 -6.39
CA THR A 107 16.61 -4.07 -5.92
C THR A 107 15.24 -4.38 -6.48
N ASN A 108 15.14 -4.79 -7.75
CA ASN A 108 13.88 -5.23 -8.36
C ASN A 108 13.33 -6.47 -7.65
N HIS A 109 14.15 -7.48 -7.39
CA HIS A 109 13.71 -8.67 -6.67
C HIS A 109 13.22 -8.32 -5.26
N ASN A 110 13.92 -7.44 -4.54
CA ASN A 110 13.46 -7.01 -3.22
C ASN A 110 12.13 -6.25 -3.29
N LYS A 111 11.99 -5.34 -4.27
CA LYS A 111 10.75 -4.61 -4.52
C LYS A 111 9.61 -5.54 -4.87
N GLU A 112 9.86 -6.54 -5.71
CA GLU A 112 8.88 -7.55 -6.10
C GLU A 112 8.43 -8.39 -4.91
N MET A 113 9.36 -8.82 -4.04
CA MET A 113 9.03 -9.55 -2.82
C MET A 113 8.18 -8.72 -1.86
N GLU A 114 8.50 -7.45 -1.66
CA GLU A 114 7.67 -6.56 -0.84
C GLU A 114 6.28 -6.35 -1.47
N ASN A 115 6.20 -6.19 -2.79
CA ASN A 115 4.90 -6.06 -3.46
C ASN A 115 4.05 -7.34 -3.31
N ARG A 116 4.67 -8.52 -3.46
CA ARG A 116 4.00 -9.82 -3.24
C ARG A 116 3.48 -9.95 -1.82
N LYS A 117 4.18 -9.44 -0.80
CA LYS A 117 3.68 -9.44 0.60
C LYS A 117 2.44 -8.57 0.73
N VAL A 118 2.44 -7.37 0.17
CA VAL A 118 1.28 -6.46 0.20
C VAL A 118 0.08 -7.09 -0.49
N VAL A 119 0.29 -7.66 -1.69
CA VAL A 119 -0.76 -8.40 -2.42
C VAL A 119 -1.26 -9.61 -1.62
N ALA A 120 -0.36 -10.40 -1.02
CA ALA A 120 -0.74 -11.55 -0.20
C ALA A 120 -1.56 -11.15 1.04
N VAL A 121 -1.20 -10.05 1.70
CA VAL A 121 -2.01 -9.48 2.78
C VAL A 121 -3.37 -9.06 2.25
N SER A 122 -3.43 -8.29 1.16
CA SER A 122 -4.69 -7.85 0.55
C SER A 122 -5.59 -8.99 0.06
N LEU A 123 -5.03 -10.13 -0.34
CA LEU A 123 -5.79 -11.33 -0.72
C LEU A 123 -6.23 -12.14 0.50
N GLY A 124 -5.42 -12.12 1.57
CA GLY A 124 -5.71 -12.79 2.84
C GLY A 124 -6.79 -12.04 3.64
N THR A 125 -6.66 -10.73 3.75
CA THR A 125 -7.66 -9.84 4.34
C THR A 125 -8.66 -9.45 3.26
N GLU A 126 -9.90 -9.93 3.35
CA GLU A 126 -11.01 -9.45 2.51
C GLU A 126 -11.42 -8.04 2.96
N ARG A 127 -10.47 -7.11 2.92
CA ARG A 127 -10.54 -5.72 3.33
C ARG A 127 -10.23 -4.83 2.15
N ASP A 128 -10.82 -3.65 2.14
CA ASP A 128 -10.57 -2.61 1.15
C ASP A 128 -9.69 -1.52 1.76
N PRO A 129 -8.36 -1.54 1.54
CA PRO A 129 -7.45 -0.58 2.15
C PRO A 129 -7.69 0.86 1.67
N VAL A 130 -8.33 1.05 0.52
CA VAL A 130 -8.67 2.40 0.03
C VAL A 130 -9.88 2.93 0.81
N ALA A 131 -10.89 2.08 1.01
CA ALA A 131 -12.04 2.44 1.84
C ALA A 131 -11.62 2.75 3.27
N GLU A 132 -10.71 1.95 3.85
CA GLU A 132 -10.17 2.18 5.20
C GLU A 132 -9.42 3.51 5.32
N LEU A 133 -8.77 3.98 4.25
CA LEU A 133 -8.14 5.30 4.22
C LEU A 133 -9.20 6.42 4.16
N PHE A 134 -10.24 6.25 3.33
CA PHE A 134 -11.29 7.26 3.14
C PHE A 134 -12.29 7.33 4.28
N PHE A 135 -12.43 6.29 5.11
CA PHE A 135 -13.35 6.30 6.25
C PHE A 135 -13.04 7.41 7.26
N LYS A 136 -11.78 7.83 7.40
CA LYS A 136 -11.42 8.92 8.30
C LYS A 136 -11.99 10.27 7.88
N GLU A 137 -11.96 10.54 6.58
CA GLU A 137 -12.55 11.76 6.01
C GLU A 137 -14.07 11.67 6.07
N LEU A 138 -14.65 10.54 5.63
CA LEU A 138 -16.09 10.30 5.66
C LEU A 138 -16.69 10.42 7.07
N ASP A 139 -16.01 9.89 8.08
CA ASP A 139 -16.42 9.98 9.49
C ASP A 139 -16.57 11.44 9.93
N THR A 140 -15.59 12.27 9.57
CA THR A 140 -15.58 13.70 9.88
C THR A 140 -16.68 14.44 9.11
N GLU A 141 -16.92 14.09 7.84
CA GLU A 141 -17.96 14.71 7.02
C GLU A 141 -19.37 14.40 7.54
N ILE A 142 -19.64 13.16 7.95
CA ILE A 142 -20.94 12.74 8.49
C ILE A 142 -21.21 13.42 9.84
N GLN A 143 -20.23 13.46 10.75
CA GLN A 143 -20.40 14.07 12.07
C GLN A 143 -20.65 15.58 12.01
N ASN A 144 -20.07 16.26 11.01
CA ASN A 144 -20.20 17.71 10.85
C ASN A 144 -21.31 18.13 9.88
N ASP A 145 -22.06 17.18 9.31
CA ASP A 145 -23.15 17.52 8.40
C ASP A 145 -24.34 18.10 9.17
N GLN A 146 -24.57 19.40 8.97
CA GLN A 146 -25.65 20.12 9.63
C GLN A 146 -27.03 19.50 9.39
N GLN A 147 -27.33 18.96 8.20
CA GLN A 147 -28.64 18.36 7.92
C GLN A 147 -28.86 17.06 8.70
N ILE A 148 -27.80 16.24 8.81
CA ILE A 148 -27.83 14.99 9.57
C ILE A 148 -27.97 15.32 11.06
N VAL A 149 -27.16 16.25 11.56
CA VAL A 149 -27.19 16.71 12.95
C VAL A 149 -28.56 17.28 13.33
N GLU A 150 -29.17 18.12 12.48
CA GLU A 150 -30.49 18.70 12.73
C GLU A 150 -31.61 17.65 12.82
N ILE A 151 -31.52 16.55 12.06
CA ILE A 151 -32.51 15.48 12.12
C ILE A 151 -32.25 14.60 13.35
N LEU A 152 -31.00 14.19 13.59
CA LEU A 152 -30.64 13.25 14.67
C LEU A 152 -30.67 13.87 16.07
N LYS A 153 -30.69 15.20 16.19
CA LYS A 153 -30.88 15.90 17.46
C LYS A 153 -32.34 16.11 17.86
N LYS A 154 -33.32 15.68 17.05
CA LYS A 154 -34.74 15.73 17.41
C LYS A 154 -35.08 14.68 18.47
N GLY A 155 -36.08 14.97 19.30
CA GLY A 155 -36.58 14.05 20.34
C GLY A 155 -37.56 12.99 19.83
N THR A 156 -38.12 13.15 18.63
CA THR A 156 -39.04 12.19 18.01
C THR A 156 -38.66 11.94 16.56
N PHE A 157 -38.63 10.68 16.16
CA PHE A 157 -38.30 10.22 14.81
C PHE A 157 -39.51 9.57 14.16
N PHE A 158 -39.73 9.88 12.89
CA PHE A 158 -40.72 9.21 12.05
C PHE A 158 -40.01 8.48 10.90
N ALA A 159 -40.70 7.54 10.25
CA ALA A 159 -40.15 6.83 9.08
C ALA A 159 -39.65 7.80 7.99
N GLU A 160 -40.31 8.94 7.81
CA GLU A 160 -39.88 9.98 6.87
C GLU A 160 -38.51 10.61 7.21
N ASP A 161 -38.12 10.64 8.48
CA ASP A 161 -36.81 11.15 8.89
C ASP A 161 -35.69 10.14 8.57
N GLU A 162 -35.99 8.83 8.65
CA GLU A 162 -35.08 7.75 8.25
C GLU A 162 -34.82 7.77 6.75
N ASP A 163 -35.88 7.89 5.93
CA ASP A 163 -35.77 8.04 4.48
C ASP A 163 -34.95 9.27 4.09
N LYS A 164 -35.18 10.41 4.76
CA LYS A 164 -34.42 11.65 4.53
C LYS A 164 -32.93 11.48 4.84
N ILE A 165 -32.59 10.83 5.96
CA ILE A 165 -31.19 10.58 6.33
C ILE A 165 -30.54 9.65 5.32
N TYR A 166 -31.23 8.59 4.91
CA TYR A 166 -30.74 7.68 3.88
C TYR A 166 -30.44 8.43 2.57
N ASP A 167 -31.36 9.29 2.13
CA ASP A 167 -31.18 10.07 0.90
C ASP A 167 -30.03 11.08 1.02
N ILE A 168 -29.85 11.75 2.15
CA ILE A 168 -28.73 12.68 2.38
C ILE A 168 -27.41 11.91 2.32
N LEU A 169 -27.31 10.81 3.07
CA LEU A 169 -26.11 9.96 3.11
C LEU A 169 -25.78 9.45 1.71
N LYS A 170 -26.75 8.84 1.02
CA LYS A 170 -26.57 8.29 -0.33
C LYS A 170 -26.17 9.35 -1.35
N ASN A 171 -26.82 10.51 -1.34
CA ASN A 171 -26.63 11.52 -2.38
C ASN A 171 -25.50 12.51 -2.10
N LYS A 172 -25.00 12.61 -0.87
CA LYS A 172 -23.95 13.57 -0.52
C LYS A 172 -22.64 12.88 -0.16
N HIS A 173 -22.70 11.86 0.69
CA HIS A 173 -21.54 11.22 1.30
C HIS A 173 -21.12 9.93 0.58
N PHE A 174 -22.08 9.14 0.11
CA PHE A 174 -21.84 7.84 -0.54
C PHE A 174 -21.93 7.91 -2.08
N LYS A 175 -21.22 8.87 -2.69
CA LYS A 175 -21.10 9.03 -4.16
C LYS A 175 -19.72 8.65 -4.69
N GLY A 176 -19.63 8.38 -6.00
CA GLY A 176 -18.37 8.08 -6.67
C GLY A 176 -17.76 6.77 -6.18
N PHE A 177 -16.62 6.85 -5.48
CA PHE A 177 -15.91 5.70 -4.91
C PHE A 177 -16.84 4.76 -4.13
N TRP A 178 -17.72 5.33 -3.32
CA TRP A 178 -18.58 4.58 -2.40
C TRP A 178 -19.74 3.84 -3.08
N GLU A 179 -20.01 4.10 -4.36
CA GLU A 179 -21.07 3.42 -5.13
C GLU A 179 -20.82 1.90 -5.28
N LYS A 180 -19.60 1.44 -5.00
CA LYS A 180 -19.27 0.01 -4.93
C LYS A 180 -19.80 -0.69 -3.68
N TYR A 181 -20.40 0.04 -2.74
CA TYR A 181 -21.05 -0.48 -1.54
C TYR A 181 -22.57 -0.33 -1.63
N ASP A 182 -23.28 -1.29 -1.05
CA ASP A 182 -24.69 -1.17 -0.70
C ASP A 182 -24.77 -0.53 0.69
N LEU A 183 -25.39 0.64 0.75
CA LEU A 183 -25.65 1.40 1.97
C LEU A 183 -26.94 0.92 2.63
N SER A 184 -26.87 0.63 3.93
CA SER A 184 -28.01 0.44 4.82
C SER A 184 -27.82 1.30 6.06
N THR A 185 -28.90 1.87 6.59
CA THR A 185 -28.85 2.79 7.72
C THR A 185 -29.96 2.47 8.69
N VAL A 186 -29.69 2.56 9.98
CA VAL A 186 -30.69 2.38 11.05
C VAL A 186 -30.47 3.44 12.11
N ILE A 187 -31.55 4.10 12.54
CA ILE A 187 -31.52 5.07 13.63
C ILE A 187 -32.10 4.42 14.87
N CYS A 188 -31.30 4.30 15.93
CA CYS A 188 -31.75 3.78 17.21
C CYS A 188 -31.86 4.90 18.25
N HIS A 189 -32.89 4.81 19.09
CA HIS A 189 -33.05 5.58 20.33
C HIS A 189 -33.10 4.64 21.54
N GLU A 190 -32.90 5.19 22.75
CA GLU A 190 -32.65 4.47 24.01
C GLU A 190 -33.64 3.32 24.34
N ASN A 191 -34.87 3.36 23.81
CA ASN A 191 -35.89 2.32 23.96
C ASN A 191 -36.61 1.94 22.65
N SER A 192 -35.92 2.06 21.52
CA SER A 192 -36.46 1.58 20.23
C SER A 192 -36.42 0.06 20.14
N GLY A 193 -37.55 -0.53 19.75
CA GLY A 193 -37.56 -1.88 19.19
C GLY A 193 -36.98 -1.86 17.77
N LEU A 194 -36.39 -2.97 17.36
CA LEU A 194 -35.87 -3.16 16.00
C LEU A 194 -36.54 -4.38 15.37
N ILE A 195 -36.94 -4.28 14.10
CA ILE A 195 -37.44 -5.43 13.35
C ILE A 195 -36.31 -5.94 12.45
N VAL A 196 -35.86 -7.17 12.70
CA VAL A 196 -34.84 -7.83 11.88
C VAL A 196 -35.40 -9.17 11.40
N ASN A 197 -35.45 -9.38 10.08
CA ASN A 197 -35.98 -10.61 9.47
C ASN A 197 -37.38 -10.99 10.00
N ASP A 198 -38.30 -10.02 10.04
CA ASP A 198 -39.67 -10.18 10.55
C ASP A 198 -39.76 -10.60 12.04
N GLN A 199 -38.68 -10.47 12.80
CA GLN A 199 -38.65 -10.67 14.25
C GLN A 199 -38.42 -9.35 14.98
N GLU A 200 -39.28 -9.05 15.94
CA GLU A 200 -39.14 -7.91 16.83
C GLU A 200 -38.04 -8.19 17.87
N LYS A 201 -37.11 -7.24 18.01
CA LYS A 201 -36.04 -7.24 19.01
C LYS A 201 -36.31 -6.10 19.99
N ASP A 202 -36.22 -6.41 21.28
CA ASP A 202 -36.64 -5.51 22.35
C ASP A 202 -35.80 -4.22 22.48
N ASN A 203 -34.52 -4.25 22.09
CA ASN A 203 -33.66 -3.07 22.19
C ASN A 203 -32.65 -2.98 21.05
N CYS A 204 -32.78 -1.91 20.25
CA CYS A 204 -31.96 -1.58 19.10
C CYS A 204 -30.45 -1.43 19.46
N PHE A 205 -30.14 -0.78 20.60
CA PHE A 205 -28.75 -0.62 21.03
C PHE A 205 -28.11 -1.96 21.40
N SER A 206 -28.81 -2.79 22.18
CA SER A 206 -28.30 -4.10 22.59
C SER A 206 -27.98 -4.98 21.39
N PHE A 207 -28.86 -5.00 20.37
CA PHE A 207 -28.66 -5.79 19.16
C PHE A 207 -27.37 -5.42 18.42
N PHE A 208 -27.15 -4.13 18.14
CA PHE A 208 -25.96 -3.72 17.40
C PHE A 208 -24.68 -3.74 18.25
N ASN A 209 -24.78 -3.53 19.56
CA ASN A 209 -23.61 -3.69 20.45
C ASN A 209 -23.15 -5.16 20.49
N GLU A 210 -24.07 -6.13 20.57
CA GLU A 210 -23.73 -7.56 20.56
C GLU A 210 -23.11 -7.98 19.21
N LEU A 211 -23.61 -7.44 18.09
CA LEU A 211 -23.00 -7.62 16.78
C LEU A 211 -21.55 -7.11 16.74
N LEU A 212 -21.31 -5.93 17.33
CA LEU A 212 -19.97 -5.35 17.38
C LEU A 212 -19.04 -6.14 18.31
N GLU A 213 -19.50 -6.57 19.48
CA GLU A 213 -18.66 -7.34 20.41
C GLU A 213 -18.21 -8.70 19.86
N SER A 214 -18.99 -9.30 18.97
CA SER A 214 -18.71 -10.63 18.41
C SER A 214 -17.84 -10.60 17.14
N GLU A 215 -17.98 -9.59 16.29
CA GLU A 215 -17.40 -9.58 14.93
C GLU A 215 -16.48 -8.37 14.64
N ALA A 216 -16.35 -7.40 15.55
CA ALA A 216 -15.64 -6.16 15.30
C ALA A 216 -14.12 -6.30 15.23
N ASN A 217 -13.54 -5.73 14.16
CA ASN A 217 -12.16 -5.30 14.11
C ASN A 217 -12.12 -3.78 13.83
N PRO A 218 -12.01 -2.93 14.88
CA PRO A 218 -12.20 -1.49 14.76
C PRO A 218 -11.10 -0.83 13.92
N LEU A 219 -11.47 0.20 13.17
CA LEU A 219 -10.52 1.01 12.41
C LEU A 219 -10.03 2.18 13.28
N ASN A 220 -8.73 2.42 13.27
CA ASN A 220 -8.13 3.48 14.09
C ASN A 220 -8.67 4.86 13.69
N GLU A 221 -9.05 5.66 14.69
CA GLU A 221 -9.45 7.07 14.52
C GLU A 221 -10.70 7.29 13.64
N THR A 222 -11.62 6.32 13.59
CA THR A 222 -12.91 6.45 12.90
C THR A 222 -14.03 5.78 13.69
N GLY A 223 -15.28 6.16 13.49
CA GLY A 223 -16.46 5.44 13.99
C GLY A 223 -16.76 4.13 13.24
N PHE A 224 -15.95 3.76 12.24
CA PHE A 224 -16.13 2.57 11.42
C PHE A 224 -15.34 1.37 11.94
N THR A 225 -15.91 0.19 11.72
CA THR A 225 -15.39 -1.10 12.15
C THR A 225 -15.55 -2.10 11.00
N TYR A 226 -14.55 -2.96 10.81
CA TYR A 226 -14.63 -4.08 9.87
C TYR A 226 -15.30 -5.27 10.55
N LEU A 227 -16.39 -5.80 9.96
CA LEU A 227 -17.13 -6.97 10.47
C LEU A 227 -16.75 -8.28 9.77
N GLY A 228 -15.67 -8.28 8.99
CA GLY A 228 -15.32 -9.45 8.19
C GLY A 228 -15.94 -9.41 6.80
N SER A 229 -15.97 -10.58 6.19
CA SER A 229 -16.54 -10.77 4.87
C SER A 229 -17.34 -12.06 4.83
N THR A 230 -18.50 -11.98 4.19
CA THR A 230 -19.40 -13.12 4.04
C THR A 230 -19.71 -13.31 2.57
N ALA A 231 -19.45 -14.52 2.04
CA ALA A 231 -19.63 -14.85 0.63
C ALA A 231 -18.92 -13.87 -0.33
N GLY A 232 -17.71 -13.40 0.03
CA GLY A 232 -16.91 -12.47 -0.78
C GLY A 232 -17.38 -11.02 -0.75
N ARG A 233 -18.34 -10.68 0.12
CA ARG A 233 -18.78 -9.30 0.36
C ARG A 233 -18.11 -8.79 1.63
N ILE A 234 -17.36 -7.71 1.50
CA ILE A 234 -16.69 -6.99 2.58
C ILE A 234 -17.77 -6.22 3.35
N ARG A 235 -17.76 -6.31 4.67
CA ARG A 235 -18.73 -5.66 5.55
C ARG A 235 -18.04 -4.65 6.45
N TYR A 236 -18.43 -3.39 6.33
CA TYR A 236 -18.05 -2.32 7.25
C TYR A 236 -19.28 -1.80 7.98
N PHE A 237 -19.06 -1.35 9.22
CA PHE A 237 -20.12 -0.90 10.10
C PHE A 237 -19.68 0.36 10.85
N GLY A 238 -20.44 1.44 10.70
CA GLY A 238 -20.21 2.73 11.34
C GLY A 238 -21.20 2.99 12.46
N VAL A 239 -20.71 3.53 13.58
CA VAL A 239 -21.54 3.97 14.70
C VAL A 239 -21.28 5.43 14.98
N PHE A 240 -22.35 6.24 14.92
CA PHE A 240 -22.29 7.67 15.19
C PHE A 240 -23.25 8.05 16.31
N TYR A 241 -22.75 8.86 17.24
CA TYR A 241 -23.44 9.21 18.48
C TYR A 241 -23.90 10.67 18.44
N PHE A 242 -25.19 10.91 18.66
CA PHE A 242 -25.78 12.24 18.67
C PHE A 242 -26.63 12.43 19.93
N PHE A 243 -26.46 13.56 20.61
CA PHE A 243 -27.22 13.88 21.82
C PHE A 243 -28.37 14.83 21.49
N CYS A 244 -29.59 14.47 21.88
CA CYS A 244 -30.78 15.30 21.71
C CYS A 244 -30.67 16.58 22.56
N GLU A 245 -31.03 17.73 21.98
CA GLU A 245 -30.91 19.03 22.65
C GLU A 245 -31.97 19.26 23.74
N GLN A 246 -33.09 18.52 23.68
CA GLN A 246 -34.24 18.77 24.55
C GLN A 246 -34.22 17.96 25.84
N ASP A 247 -33.74 16.71 25.80
CA ASP A 247 -33.79 15.78 26.93
C ASP A 247 -32.46 15.06 27.20
N SER A 248 -31.38 15.48 26.52
CA SER A 248 -30.03 14.87 26.61
C SER A 248 -30.00 13.36 26.34
N LYS A 249 -31.04 12.80 25.71
CA LYS A 249 -31.02 11.39 25.31
C LYS A 249 -30.08 11.15 24.15
N GLU A 250 -29.52 9.95 24.13
CA GLU A 250 -28.59 9.51 23.11
C GLU A 250 -29.34 8.86 21.95
N ASN A 251 -29.08 9.36 20.74
CA ASN A 251 -29.50 8.78 19.48
C ASN A 251 -28.26 8.22 18.77
N ARG A 252 -28.38 7.02 18.22
CA ARG A 252 -27.30 6.38 17.46
C ARG A 252 -27.71 6.21 16.01
N LEU A 253 -26.85 6.63 15.11
CA LEU A 253 -26.94 6.29 13.69
C LEU A 253 -25.99 5.13 13.41
N PHE A 254 -26.56 4.02 12.95
CA PHE A 254 -25.85 2.86 12.47
C PHE A 254 -25.81 2.88 10.95
N ILE A 255 -24.62 2.70 10.39
CA ILE A 255 -24.39 2.65 8.95
C ILE A 255 -23.74 1.31 8.62
N GLU A 256 -24.39 0.48 7.81
CA GLU A 256 -23.80 -0.74 7.28
C GLU A 256 -23.45 -0.56 5.79
N LEU A 257 -22.23 -0.97 5.44
CA LEU A 257 -21.71 -0.95 4.08
C LEU A 257 -21.32 -2.36 3.67
N ASN A 258 -22.05 -2.90 2.69
CA ASN A 258 -21.79 -4.22 2.13
C ASN A 258 -21.20 -4.07 0.73
N SER A 259 -20.01 -4.60 0.44
CA SER A 259 -19.46 -4.49 -0.91
C SER A 259 -20.32 -5.21 -1.95
N LYS A 260 -20.49 -4.59 -3.12
CA LYS A 260 -21.18 -5.20 -4.25
C LYS A 260 -20.27 -6.26 -4.86
N ILE A 261 -20.83 -7.45 -5.12
CA ILE A 261 -20.13 -8.48 -5.88
C ILE A 261 -20.02 -7.97 -7.33
N ARG A 262 -18.86 -7.45 -7.70
CA ARG A 262 -18.60 -7.03 -9.08
C ARG A 262 -18.31 -8.28 -9.92
N TYR A 263 -19.31 -8.76 -10.64
CA TYR A 263 -19.07 -9.71 -11.73
C TYR A 263 -18.22 -9.00 -12.78
N THR A 264 -16.96 -9.40 -12.93
CA THR A 264 -16.14 -8.98 -14.06
C THR A 264 -16.78 -9.54 -15.34
N GLN A 265 -17.61 -8.72 -16.00
CA GLN A 265 -18.12 -9.07 -17.32
C GLN A 265 -16.93 -9.11 -18.28
N GLN A 266 -16.62 -10.32 -18.75
CA GLN A 266 -15.57 -10.61 -19.71
C GLN A 266 -15.88 -9.85 -21.02
N GLY A 267 -15.15 -8.76 -21.31
CA GLY A 267 -15.28 -8.02 -22.58
C GLY A 267 -15.10 -6.50 -22.56
N TYR A 268 -15.00 -5.84 -21.38
CA TYR A 268 -14.80 -4.39 -21.33
C TYR A 268 -13.32 -3.98 -21.56
N PRO A 269 -13.03 -2.99 -22.43
CA PRO A 269 -11.67 -2.54 -22.69
C PRO A 269 -11.01 -1.91 -21.45
N GLU A 270 -9.74 -2.24 -21.21
CA GLU A 270 -8.95 -1.82 -20.05
C GLU A 270 -8.72 -0.30 -19.96
N LEU A 271 -8.96 0.44 -21.04
CA LEU A 271 -8.59 1.86 -21.19
C LEU A 271 -9.56 2.86 -20.52
N LEU A 272 -10.71 2.40 -20.02
CA LEU A 272 -11.74 3.25 -19.39
C LEU A 272 -11.98 2.89 -17.91
N LEU A 273 -11.06 2.15 -17.30
CA LEU A 273 -11.22 1.61 -15.95
C LEU A 273 -10.59 2.53 -14.90
N ASP A 274 -11.33 2.77 -13.80
CA ASP A 274 -10.90 3.58 -12.65
C ASP A 274 -9.61 3.07 -11.99
N GLU A 275 -8.93 3.95 -11.25
CA GLU A 275 -7.64 3.72 -10.59
C GLU A 275 -7.64 2.51 -9.63
N GLU A 276 -8.81 2.09 -9.13
CA GLU A 276 -8.98 0.89 -8.31
C GLU A 276 -8.83 -0.42 -9.09
N LEU A 277 -9.27 -0.47 -10.35
CA LEU A 277 -9.06 -1.63 -11.22
C LEU A 277 -7.60 -1.79 -11.63
N ILE A 278 -6.79 -0.73 -11.51
CA ILE A 278 -5.33 -0.81 -11.67
C ILE A 278 -4.70 -1.68 -10.57
N ARG A 279 -5.24 -1.62 -9.34
CA ARG A 279 -4.81 -2.49 -8.23
C ARG A 279 -5.19 -3.95 -8.49
N ASP A 280 -6.40 -4.19 -9.00
CA ASP A 280 -6.81 -5.53 -9.47
C ASP A 280 -5.94 -6.03 -10.64
N MET A 281 -5.44 -5.14 -11.51
CA MET A 281 -4.51 -5.49 -12.59
C MET A 281 -3.12 -5.88 -12.07
N GLU A 282 -2.62 -5.27 -10.99
CA GLU A 282 -1.39 -5.74 -10.33
C GLU A 282 -1.58 -7.13 -9.72
N ILE A 283 -2.76 -7.41 -9.15
CA ILE A 283 -3.14 -8.74 -8.63
C ILE A 283 -3.29 -9.76 -9.76
N LYS A 284 -3.83 -9.39 -10.93
CA LYS A 284 -3.96 -10.27 -12.12
C LYS A 284 -2.63 -10.82 -12.62
N ASN A 285 -1.52 -10.11 -12.41
CA ASN A 285 -0.18 -10.60 -12.77
C ASN A 285 0.31 -11.75 -11.87
N TYR A 286 -0.39 -12.02 -10.77
CA TYR A 286 -0.08 -13.11 -9.87
C TYR A 286 -1.12 -14.22 -9.98
N SER A 287 -0.63 -15.45 -10.03
CA SER A 287 -1.47 -16.57 -9.61
C SER A 287 -1.53 -16.58 -8.08
N SER A 288 -2.70 -16.85 -7.52
CA SER A 288 -2.92 -16.90 -6.08
C SER A 288 -3.94 -17.97 -5.70
N ALA A 289 -3.83 -18.48 -4.48
CA ALA A 289 -4.77 -19.42 -3.90
C ALA A 289 -5.02 -19.13 -2.43
N LYS A 290 -6.27 -19.28 -2.00
CA LYS A 290 -6.70 -19.13 -0.62
C LYS A 290 -7.13 -20.47 -0.07
N TYR A 291 -6.59 -20.84 1.09
CA TYR A 291 -6.94 -22.07 1.80
C TYR A 291 -7.64 -21.73 3.11
N TYR A 292 -8.67 -22.48 3.44
CA TYR A 292 -9.34 -22.43 4.75
C TYR A 292 -9.41 -23.83 5.32
N LYS A 293 -8.91 -24.01 6.55
CA LYS A 293 -8.82 -25.32 7.23
C LYS A 293 -8.17 -26.40 6.34
N GLY A 294 -7.08 -26.04 5.65
CA GLY A 294 -6.31 -26.95 4.79
C GLY A 294 -6.95 -27.28 3.43
N LYS A 295 -8.10 -26.68 3.08
CA LYS A 295 -8.77 -26.89 1.79
C LYS A 295 -8.75 -25.61 0.95
N LEU A 296 -8.56 -25.77 -0.35
CA LEU A 296 -8.65 -24.67 -1.30
C LEU A 296 -10.08 -24.12 -1.34
N ILE A 297 -10.24 -22.81 -1.14
CA ILE A 297 -11.53 -22.11 -1.18
C ILE A 297 -11.64 -21.12 -2.35
N SER A 298 -10.53 -20.56 -2.82
CA SER A 298 -10.49 -19.79 -4.06
C SER A 298 -9.11 -19.84 -4.69
N GLN A 299 -9.06 -19.65 -6.02
CA GLN A 299 -7.83 -19.51 -6.78
C GLN A 299 -8.01 -18.51 -7.92
N SER A 300 -6.92 -17.87 -8.33
CA SER A 300 -6.86 -16.94 -9.46
C SER A 300 -5.54 -17.15 -10.23
N GLY A 301 -5.55 -16.85 -11.52
CA GLY A 301 -4.41 -17.00 -12.43
C GLY A 301 -4.30 -18.39 -13.07
N GLU A 302 -3.16 -18.63 -13.73
CA GLU A 302 -2.92 -19.81 -14.56
C GLU A 302 -2.29 -20.97 -13.79
N PHE A 303 -1.70 -20.71 -12.61
CA PHE A 303 -1.02 -21.75 -11.83
C PHE A 303 -2.04 -22.73 -11.19
N PRO A 304 -1.91 -24.05 -11.42
CA PRO A 304 -2.81 -25.04 -10.84
C PRO A 304 -2.44 -25.33 -9.37
N TYR A 305 -3.23 -24.83 -8.44
CA TYR A 305 -3.02 -25.06 -7.01
C TYR A 305 -3.57 -26.41 -6.55
N SER A 306 -2.95 -27.00 -5.52
CA SER A 306 -3.43 -28.22 -4.89
C SER A 306 -4.78 -27.97 -4.20
N LEU A 307 -5.66 -28.98 -4.19
CA LEU A 307 -6.95 -28.89 -3.48
C LEU A 307 -6.78 -28.89 -1.95
N ALA A 308 -5.62 -29.33 -1.46
CA ALA A 308 -5.28 -29.35 -0.04
C ALA A 308 -3.81 -28.96 0.21
N PHE A 309 -3.57 -28.30 1.34
CA PHE A 309 -2.26 -27.90 1.85
C PHE A 309 -1.87 -28.73 3.06
#